data_AF-A0A392MXL8-F1
#
_entry.id   AF-A0A392MXL8-F1
#
_cell.length_a   1.000
_cell.length_b   1.000
_cell.length_c   1.000
_cell.angle_alpha   90.00
_cell.angle_beta   90.00
_cell.angle_gamma   90.00
#
_symmetry.space_group_name_H-M   'P 1'
#
loop_
_entity.id
_entity.type
_entity.pdbx_description
1 polymer ?
#
loop_
_entity_poly.entity_id
_entity_poly.type
_entity_poly.pdbx_seq_one_letter_code
_entity_poly.pdbx_strand_id
1 'polypeptide(L)'
;MDQKHHIAIFTTASLPWLTGTAVNPLFRAAYLYKAEERNVTLVIPWLSLKDQKVVYPNNVTFDSPAEQEKYIRQWLEDRIGFASGFNIKFYPGK
;
A
#
# COMPACT_ATOMS: atom_id res chain seq x y z
N MET A 1 5.97 29.61 5.86
CA MET A 1 6.29 28.18 5.86
C MET A 1 5.25 27.52 4.98
N ASP A 2 5.63 27.05 3.78
CA ASP A 2 4.70 26.31 2.93
C ASP A 2 4.24 25.05 3.66
N GLN A 3 2.97 25.00 4.03
CA GLN A 3 2.36 23.77 4.52
C GLN A 3 2.31 22.78 3.35
N LYS A 4 3.22 21.81 3.34
CA LYS A 4 3.11 20.66 2.42
C LYS A 4 1.76 19.98 2.65
N HIS A 5 0.86 20.09 1.66
CA HIS A 5 -0.44 19.43 1.71
C HIS A 5 -0.26 17.92 1.92
N HIS A 6 -1.02 17.36 2.86
CA HIS A 6 -1.04 15.92 3.12
C HIS A 6 -2.15 15.27 2.30
N ILE A 7 -1.81 14.21 1.55
CA ILE A 7 -2.76 13.38 0.83
C ILE A 7 -2.87 12.04 1.54
N ALA A 8 -4.08 11.68 1.93
CA ALA A 8 -4.41 10.33 2.35
C ALA A 8 -5.22 9.63 1.24
N ILE A 9 -4.75 8.47 0.79
CA ILE A 9 -5.42 7.63 -0.20
C ILE A 9 -5.96 6.42 0.53
N PHE A 10 -7.28 6.30 0.60
CA PHE A 10 -7.94 5.12 1.14
C PHE A 10 -8.37 4.20 -0.01
N THR A 11 -8.14 2.91 0.15
CA THR A 11 -8.68 1.88 -0.73
C THR A 11 -9.33 0.78 0.08
N THR A 12 -10.34 0.14 -0.47
CA THR A 12 -11.00 -1.03 0.11
C THR A 12 -10.42 -2.35 -0.37
N ALA A 13 -9.51 -2.32 -1.36
CA ALA A 13 -8.83 -3.51 -1.85
C ALA A 13 -7.47 -3.66 -1.13
N SER A 14 -7.24 -4.82 -0.52
CA SER A 14 -5.98 -5.09 0.18
C SER A 14 -4.89 -5.57 -0.77
N LEU A 15 -3.65 -5.14 -0.58
CA LEU A 15 -2.50 -5.69 -1.29
C LEU A 15 -2.04 -6.97 -0.57
N PRO A 16 -1.51 -7.99 -1.25
CA PRO A 16 -1.27 -8.06 -2.68
C PRO A 16 -2.40 -8.77 -3.42
N TRP A 17 -3.67 -8.41 -3.19
CA TRP A 17 -4.73 -8.76 -4.14
C TRP A 17 -4.50 -7.92 -5.41
N LEU A 18 -3.59 -8.35 -6.29
CA LEU A 18 -2.96 -7.60 -7.40
C LEU A 18 -3.92 -7.20 -8.54
N THR A 19 -5.15 -6.83 -8.21
CA THR A 19 -6.14 -6.24 -9.10
C THR A 19 -5.85 -4.74 -9.28
N GLY A 20 -6.37 -4.15 -10.35
CA GLY A 20 -6.25 -2.71 -10.58
C GLY A 20 -6.77 -1.86 -9.42
N THR A 21 -7.76 -2.33 -8.65
CA THR A 21 -8.32 -1.61 -7.50
C THR A 21 -7.36 -1.52 -6.31
N ALA A 22 -6.50 -2.52 -6.07
CA ALA A 22 -5.47 -2.46 -5.04
C ALA A 22 -4.18 -1.78 -5.55
N VAL A 23 -3.83 -2.06 -6.81
CA VAL A 23 -2.56 -1.65 -7.41
C VAL A 23 -2.55 -0.17 -7.81
N ASN A 24 -3.66 0.38 -8.33
CA ASN A 24 -3.71 1.78 -8.75
C ASN A 24 -3.48 2.77 -7.60
N PRO A 25 -4.11 2.62 -6.41
CA PRO A 25 -3.80 3.44 -5.24
C PRO A 25 -2.33 3.39 -4.81
N LEU A 26 -1.69 2.21 -4.91
CA LEU A 26 -0.28 2.03 -4.58
C LEU A 26 0.64 2.85 -5.48
N PHE A 27 0.49 2.70 -6.80
CA PHE A 27 1.26 3.49 -7.76
C PHE A 27 0.94 4.98 -7.65
N ARG A 28 -0.34 5.33 -7.44
CA ARG A 28 -0.73 6.74 -7.26
C ARG A 28 -0.02 7.36 -6.05
N ALA A 29 0.06 6.63 -4.93
CA ALA A 29 0.79 7.09 -3.75
C ALA A 29 2.28 7.29 -4.05
N ALA A 30 2.91 6.31 -4.70
CA ALA A 30 4.33 6.34 -5.06
C ALA A 30 4.69 7.54 -5.95
N TYR A 31 3.90 7.77 -7.01
CA TYR A 31 4.16 8.86 -7.95
C TYR A 31 3.77 10.24 -7.40
N LEU A 32 2.75 10.33 -6.54
CA LEU A 32 2.46 11.58 -5.82
C LEU A 32 3.58 11.95 -4.84
N TYR A 33 4.18 10.96 -4.19
CA TYR A 33 5.33 11.17 -3.31
C TYR A 33 6.57 11.60 -4.09
N LYS A 34 6.86 10.92 -5.22
CA LYS A 34 8.01 11.23 -6.09
C LYS A 34 7.98 12.63 -6.70
N ALA A 35 6.79 13.21 -6.93
CA ALA A 35 6.68 14.56 -7.50
C ALA A 35 7.13 15.70 -6.55
N GLU A 36 7.71 15.36 -5.39
CA GLU A 36 8.40 16.25 -4.45
C GLU A 36 7.62 17.47 -3.95
N GLU A 37 6.38 17.29 -3.48
CA GLU A 37 5.71 18.39 -2.77
C GLU A 37 4.61 17.99 -1.77
N ARG A 38 4.41 16.69 -1.49
CA ARG A 38 3.29 16.24 -0.66
C ARG A 38 3.69 15.10 0.27
N ASN A 39 3.25 15.22 1.52
CA ASN A 39 3.20 14.06 2.39
C ASN A 39 2.10 13.15 1.85
N VAL A 40 2.39 11.87 1.65
CA VAL A 40 1.41 10.90 1.13
C VAL A 40 1.29 9.75 2.12
N THR A 41 0.05 9.37 2.43
CA THR A 41 -0.27 8.16 3.19
C THR A 41 -1.22 7.30 2.38
N LEU A 42 -0.83 6.08 2.08
CA LEU A 42 -1.71 5.03 1.57
C LEU A 42 -2.30 4.28 2.77
N VAL A 43 -3.63 4.19 2.83
CA VAL A 43 -4.35 3.44 3.87
C VAL A 43 -5.06 2.25 3.23
N ILE A 44 -4.68 1.04 3.63
CA ILE A 44 -5.19 -0.23 3.10
C ILE A 44 -5.84 -1.07 4.21
N PRO A 45 -6.78 -1.99 3.88
CA PRO A 45 -7.37 -2.86 4.87
C PRO A 45 -6.39 -3.95 5.32
N TRP A 46 -6.27 -4.14 6.63
CA TRP A 46 -5.68 -5.34 7.24
C TRP A 46 -6.72 -6.45 7.28
N LEU A 47 -6.45 -7.56 6.60
CA LEU A 47 -7.38 -8.69 6.50
C LEU A 47 -7.06 -9.78 7.52
N SER A 48 -8.09 -10.50 7.97
CA SER A 48 -7.92 -11.68 8.79
C SER A 48 -7.14 -12.76 8.02
N LEU A 49 -6.41 -13.63 8.71
CA LEU A 49 -5.67 -14.73 8.07
C LEU A 49 -6.58 -15.59 7.17
N LYS A 50 -7.86 -15.75 7.54
CA LYS A 50 -8.85 -16.47 6.72
C LYS A 50 -9.06 -15.77 5.38
N ASP A 51 -9.24 -14.46 5.38
CA ASP A 51 -9.54 -13.70 4.16
C ASP A 51 -8.29 -13.50 3.31
N GLN A 52 -7.11 -13.33 3.94
CA GLN A 52 -5.82 -13.32 3.24
C GLN A 52 -5.65 -14.57 2.36
N LYS A 53 -5.96 -15.77 2.89
CA LYS A 53 -5.90 -17.05 2.15
C LYS A 53 -6.88 -17.13 0.97
N VAL A 54 -7.95 -16.32 0.98
CA VAL A 54 -8.95 -16.30 -0.09
C VAL A 54 -8.55 -15.33 -1.20
N VAL A 55 -8.03 -14.14 -0.85
CA VAL A 55 -7.83 -13.07 -1.82
C VAL A 55 -6.39 -12.89 -2.28
N TYR A 56 -5.40 -13.29 -1.48
CA TYR A 56 -4.00 -13.11 -1.85
C TYR A 56 -3.51 -14.25 -2.76
N PRO A 57 -2.71 -13.93 -3.79
CA PRO A 57 -2.20 -14.93 -4.71
C PRO A 57 -1.16 -15.83 -4.05
N ASN A 58 -0.91 -17.00 -4.65
CA ASN A 58 0.22 -17.87 -4.31
C ASN A 58 0.31 -18.28 -2.82
N ASN A 59 -0.82 -18.32 -2.12
CA ASN A 59 -0.90 -18.64 -0.68
C ASN A 59 -0.06 -17.71 0.23
N VAL A 60 0.28 -16.50 -0.23
CA VAL A 60 0.97 -15.54 0.64
C VAL A 60 0.04 -15.09 1.77
N THR A 61 0.58 -15.05 2.97
CA THR A 61 -0.10 -14.55 4.17
C THR A 61 0.90 -13.77 5.00
N PHE A 62 0.41 -12.87 5.84
CA PHE A 62 1.21 -12.05 6.73
C PHE A 62 0.64 -12.16 8.14
N ASP A 63 1.55 -12.33 9.10
CA ASP A 63 1.19 -12.37 10.52
C ASP A 63 1.14 -10.96 11.14
N SER A 64 1.70 -9.96 10.44
CA SER A 64 1.68 -8.57 10.88
C SER A 64 1.59 -7.55 9.73
N PRO A 65 1.03 -6.35 10.00
CA PRO A 65 1.04 -5.25 9.04
C PRO A 65 2.43 -4.84 8.57
N ALA A 66 3.45 -4.94 9.44
CA ALA A 66 4.83 -4.59 9.10
C ALA A 66 5.43 -5.55 8.06
N GLU A 67 5.10 -6.84 8.14
CA GLU A 67 5.50 -7.84 7.16
C GLU A 67 4.85 -7.59 5.79
N GLN A 68 3.54 -7.32 5.80
CA GLN A 68 2.79 -6.96 4.60
C GLN A 68 3.33 -5.67 3.97
N GLU A 69 3.65 -4.65 4.77
CA GLU A 69 4.28 -3.41 4.30
C GLU A 69 5.62 -3.69 3.62
N LYS A 70 6.50 -4.49 4.24
CA LYS A 70 7.79 -4.87 3.64
C LYS A 70 7.61 -5.55 2.29
N TYR A 71 6.66 -6.48 2.19
CA TYR A 71 6.32 -7.14 0.93
C TYR A 71 5.86 -6.13 -0.14
N ILE A 72 4.93 -5.24 0.22
CA ILE A 72 4.37 -4.23 -0.70
C ILE A 72 5.48 -3.31 -1.21
N ARG A 73 6.38 -2.85 -0.34
CA ARG A 73 7.50 -1.97 -0.69
C ARG A 73 8.44 -2.66 -1.67
N GLN A 74 8.87 -3.88 -1.37
CA GLN A 74 9.72 -4.64 -2.28
C GLN A 74 9.05 -4.83 -3.64
N TRP A 75 7.80 -5.30 -3.66
CA TRP A 75 7.04 -5.54 -4.88
C TRP A 75 6.89 -4.28 -5.74
N LEU A 76 6.68 -3.13 -5.09
CA LEU A 76 6.55 -1.84 -5.74
C LEU A 76 7.89 -1.36 -6.30
N GLU A 77 8.94 -1.34 -5.48
CA GLU A 77 10.26 -0.81 -5.83
C GLU A 77 10.90 -1.56 -7.00
N ASP A 78 10.69 -2.89 -7.07
CA ASP A 78 11.07 -3.74 -8.20
C ASP A 78 10.44 -3.30 -9.54
N ARG A 79 9.33 -2.53 -9.51
CA ARG A 79 8.58 -2.08 -10.69
C ARG A 79 8.78 -0.62 -11.04
N ILE A 80 8.97 0.23 -10.04
CA ILE A 80 9.08 1.68 -10.25
C ILE A 80 10.52 2.17 -10.39
N GLY A 81 11.51 1.40 -9.92
CA GLY A 81 12.93 1.77 -10.02
C GLY A 81 13.33 2.97 -9.15
N PHE A 82 12.56 3.32 -8.12
CA PHE A 82 12.89 4.35 -7.13
C PHE A 82 12.33 3.98 -5.75
N ALA A 83 12.91 4.53 -4.68
CA ALA A 83 12.51 4.23 -3.31
C ALA A 83 11.10 4.74 -2.98
N SER A 84 10.32 3.92 -2.29
CA SER A 84 8.97 4.24 -1.83
C SER A 84 9.02 4.97 -0.46
N GLY A 85 9.04 6.31 -0.46
CA GLY A 85 9.15 7.06 0.81
C GLY A 85 7.82 7.50 1.46
N PHE A 86 6.67 7.13 0.88
CA PHE A 86 5.35 7.43 1.45
C PHE A 86 4.98 6.51 2.62
N ASN A 87 4.02 6.94 3.43
CA ASN A 87 3.53 6.15 4.56
C ASN A 87 2.52 5.11 4.11
N ILE A 88 2.60 3.89 4.66
CA ILE A 88 1.55 2.89 4.55
C ILE A 88 0.91 2.73 5.94
N LYS A 89 -0.42 2.74 5.98
CA LYS A 89 -1.21 2.54 7.19
C LYS A 89 -2.27 1.49 6.93
N PHE A 90 -2.66 0.82 8.00
CA PHE A 90 -3.62 -0.26 7.96
C PHE A 90 -4.83 0.12 8.80
N TYR A 91 -6.02 -0.07 8.24
CA TYR A 91 -7.26 -0.02 9.01
C TYR A 91 -7.86 -1.42 9.12
N PRO A 92 -8.71 -1.71 10.13
CA PRO A 92 -9.37 -3.02 10.23
C PRO A 92 -10.23 -3.32 8.99
N GLY A 93 -9.78 -4.26 8.16
CA GLY A 93 -10.55 -4.83 7.07
C GLY A 93 -11.47 -5.93 7.59
N LYS A 94 -12.62 -6.11 6.93
CA LYS A 94 -13.49 -7.26 7.17
C LYS A 94 -13.10 -8.43 6.30
#